data_AF-A0A4R4NLX3-F1
#
_entry.id   AF-A0A4R4NLX3-F1
#
_cell.length_a   1.000
_cell.length_b   1.000
_cell.length_c   1.000
_cell.angle_alpha   90.00
_cell.angle_beta   90.00
_cell.angle_gamma   90.00
#
_symmetry.space_group_name_H-M   'P 1'
#
loop_
_entity.id
_entity.type
_entity.pdbx_description
1 polymer ?
#
loop_
_entity_poly.entity_id
_entity_poly.type
_entity_poly.pdbx_seq_one_letter_code
_entity_poly.pdbx_strand_id
1 'polypeptide(L)' 'MVSELPEPLPGDAARLDQLAAQWRDTPPSARLEVEQAAAALRANPSPETGAALMDALRRAGISGDATPPDQAP' A
#
# COMPACT_ATOMS: atom_id res chain seq x y z
N MET A 1 -20.30 15.39 7.85
CA MET A 1 -19.08 15.60 8.65
C MET A 1 -17.91 15.50 7.69
N VAL A 2 -17.20 16.61 7.47
CA VAL A 2 -15.98 16.60 6.65
C VAL A 2 -14.87 16.14 7.58
N SER A 3 -14.37 14.92 7.40
CA SER A 3 -13.19 14.48 8.16
C SER A 3 -12.02 15.34 7.72
N GLU A 4 -11.51 16.19 8.62
CA GLU A 4 -10.28 16.95 8.39
C GLU A 4 -9.14 15.93 8.20
N LEU A 5 -8.55 15.91 7.01
CA LEU A 5 -7.37 15.10 6.73
C LEU A 5 -6.21 15.68 7.56
N PRO A 6 -5.41 14.85 8.24
CA PRO A 6 -4.26 15.31 9.00
C PRO A 6 -3.27 16.03 8.10
N GLU A 7 -2.58 17.05 8.63
CA GLU A 7 -1.52 17.73 7.89
C GLU A 7 -0.39 16.74 7.56
N PRO A 8 0.11 16.76 6.31
CA PRO A 8 1.20 15.88 5.90
C PRO A 8 2.47 16.21 6.68
N LEU A 9 3.12 15.18 7.20
CA LEU A 9 4.39 15.31 7.90
C LEU A 9 5.54 15.40 6.88
N PRO A 10 6.67 16.02 7.24
CA PRO A 10 7.85 16.08 6.37
C PRO A 10 8.34 14.71 5.87
N GLY A 11 8.11 13.64 6.65
CA GLY A 11 8.47 12.27 6.30
C GLY A 11 7.53 11.59 5.30
N ASP A 12 6.35 12.14 5.02
CA ASP A 12 5.36 11.50 4.15
C ASP A 12 5.82 11.48 2.69
N ALA A 13 6.48 12.56 2.24
CA ALA A 13 7.06 12.60 0.89
C ALA A 13 8.11 11.50 0.69
N ALA A 14 9.03 11.34 1.66
CA ALA A 14 10.04 10.29 1.61
C ALA A 14 9.42 8.89 1.64
N ARG A 15 8.32 8.70 2.39
CA ARG A 15 7.59 7.44 2.44
C ARG A 15 6.90 7.11 1.12
N LEU A 16 6.31 8.12 0.47
CA LEU A 16 5.70 7.98 -0.85
C LEU A 16 6.77 7.66 -1.92
N ASP A 17 7.94 8.29 -1.86
CA ASP A 17 9.05 7.99 -2.75
C ASP A 17 9.56 6.55 -2.57
N GLN A 18 9.68 6.10 -1.32
CA GLN A 18 10.05 4.72 -0.99
C GLN A 18 9.02 3.72 -1.54
N LEU A 19 7.72 4.02 -1.36
CA LEU A 19 6.63 3.19 -1.89
C LEU A 19 6.66 3.15 -3.42
N ALA A 20 6.88 4.28 -4.07
CA ALA A 20 6.98 4.39 -5.52
C ALA A 20 8.19 3.61 -6.07
N ALA A 21 9.31 3.59 -5.34
CA ALA A 21 10.47 2.78 -5.68
C ALA A 21 10.16 1.27 -5.54
N GLN A 22 9.56 0.85 -4.43
CA GLN A 22 9.14 -0.55 -4.22
C GLN A 22 8.20 -1.05 -5.33
N TRP A 23 7.23 -0.22 -5.73
CA TRP A 23 6.32 -0.57 -6.82
C TRP A 23 7.03 -0.71 -8.18
N ARG A 24 8.03 0.15 -8.46
CA ARG A 24 8.83 0.08 -9.70
C ARG A 24 9.64 -1.21 -9.77
N ASP A 25 10.16 -1.68 -8.64
CA ASP A 25 10.96 -2.90 -8.54
C ASP A 25 10.13 -4.18 -8.40
N THR A 26 8.81 -4.05 -8.18
CA THR A 26 7.91 -5.20 -8.03
C THR A 26 7.82 -6.01 -9.34
N PRO A 27 7.95 -7.35 -9.29
CA PRO A 27 7.82 -8.20 -10.47
C PRO A 27 6.48 -7.99 -11.20
N PRO A 28 6.45 -8.07 -12.55
CA PRO A 28 5.23 -7.79 -13.31
C PRO A 28 4.07 -8.73 -12.97
N SER A 29 4.35 -9.98 -12.60
CA SER A 29 3.33 -10.94 -12.12
C SER A 29 2.69 -10.48 -10.80
N ALA A 30 3.48 -10.03 -9.83
CA ALA A 30 2.99 -9.52 -8.56
C ALA A 30 2.22 -8.19 -8.74
N ARG A 31 2.64 -7.32 -9.66
CA ARG A 31 1.90 -6.10 -10.01
C ARG A 31 0.53 -6.43 -10.59
N LEU A 32 0.46 -7.41 -11.50
CA LEU A 32 -0.80 -7.86 -12.09
C LEU A 32 -1.77 -8.40 -11.03
N GLU A 33 -1.28 -9.17 -10.06
CA GLU A 33 -2.11 -9.66 -8.95
C GLU A 33 -2.71 -8.53 -8.11
N VAL A 34 -1.91 -7.50 -7.80
CA VAL A 34 -2.38 -6.30 -7.07
C VAL A 34 -3.42 -5.54 -7.88
N GLU A 35 -3.19 -5.34 -9.19
CA GLU A 35 -4.11 -4.65 -10.09
C GLU A 35 -5.45 -5.39 -10.22
N GLN A 36 -5.42 -6.73 -10.33
CA GLN A 36 -6.63 -7.55 -10.38
C GLN A 36 -7.41 -7.50 -9.07
N ALA A 37 -6.73 -7.60 -7.92
CA ALA A 37 -7.38 -7.49 -6.62
C ALA A 37 -7.99 -6.10 -6.40
N ALA A 38 -7.30 -5.03 -6.84
CA ALA A 38 -7.82 -3.67 -6.79
C ALA A 38 -9.05 -3.49 -7.70
N ALA A 39 -9.03 -4.07 -8.89
CA ALA A 39 -10.17 -4.07 -9.80
C ALA A 39 -11.37 -4.83 -9.20
N ALA A 40 -11.14 -5.97 -8.55
CA ALA A 40 -12.17 -6.75 -7.88
C ALA A 40 -12.80 -5.97 -6.70
N LEU A 41 -11.99 -5.29 -5.88
CA LEU A 41 -12.48 -4.43 -4.79
C LEU A 41 -13.31 -3.26 -5.34
N ARG A 42 -12.86 -2.64 -6.43
CA ARG A 42 -13.61 -1.55 -7.07
C ARG A 42 -14.95 -2.02 -7.64
N ALA A 43 -14.98 -3.22 -8.21
CA ALA A 43 -16.20 -3.80 -8.78
C ALA A 43 -17.19 -4.27 -7.70
N ASN A 44 -16.68 -4.87 -6.62
CA ASN A 44 -17.48 -5.36 -5.52
C ASN A 44 -16.78 -5.06 -4.17
N PRO A 45 -17.07 -3.92 -3.54
CA PRO A 45 -16.45 -3.54 -2.28
C PRO A 45 -16.99 -4.43 -1.15
N SER A 46 -16.18 -5.39 -0.71
CA SER A 46 -16.50 -6.30 0.38
C SER A 46 -15.26 -6.56 1.25
N PRO A 47 -15.44 -7.07 2.48
CA PRO A 47 -14.31 -7.47 3.32
C PRO A 47 -13.40 -8.50 2.64
N GLU A 48 -13.97 -9.41 1.84
CA GLU A 48 -13.19 -10.43 1.12
C GLU A 48 -12.32 -9.81 0.03
N THR A 49 -12.86 -8.89 -0.79
CA THR A 49 -12.08 -8.23 -1.84
C THR A 49 -11.05 -7.27 -1.26
N GLY A 50 -11.34 -6.66 -0.10
CA GLY A 50 -10.37 -5.88 0.67
C GLY A 50 -9.22 -6.74 1.20
N ALA A 51 -9.53 -7.90 1.79
CA ALA A 51 -8.53 -8.83 2.27
C ALA A 51 -7.66 -9.38 1.12
N ALA A 52 -8.24 -9.67 -0.03
CA ALA A 52 -7.52 -10.11 -1.23
C ALA A 52 -6.52 -9.05 -1.72
N LEU A 53 -6.90 -7.77 -1.73
CA LEU A 53 -5.99 -6.68 -2.08
C LEU A 53 -4.83 -6.55 -1.07
N MET A 54 -5.13 -6.61 0.23
CA MET A 54 -4.10 -6.53 1.26
C MET A 54 -3.12 -7.71 1.19
N ASP A 55 -3.59 -8.90 0.84
CA ASP A 55 -2.72 -10.06 0.67
C ASP A 55 -1.85 -9.96 -0.60
N ALA A 56 -2.40 -9.45 -1.70
CA ALA A 56 -1.64 -9.18 -2.93
C ALA A 56 -0.53 -8.15 -2.70
N LEU A 57 -0.82 -7.05 -1.98
CA LEU A 57 0.17 -6.03 -1.61
C LEU A 57 1.28 -6.62 -0.73
N ARG A 58 0.94 -7.45 0.25
CA ARG A 58 1.92 -8.14 1.10
C ARG A 58 2.84 -9.05 0.30
N ARG A 59 2.30 -9.85 -0.62
CA ARG A 59 3.08 -10.72 -1.52
C ARG A 59 3.98 -9.93 -2.46
N ALA A 60 3.54 -8.75 -2.89
CA ALA A 60 4.33 -7.80 -3.66
C ALA A 60 5.44 -7.10 -2.83
N GLY A 61 5.54 -7.39 -1.52
CA GLY A 61 6.49 -6.73 -0.62
C GLY A 61 6.09 -5.30 -0.24
N ILE A 62 4.90 -4.86 -0.64
CA ILE A 62 4.35 -3.54 -0.31
C ILE A 62 3.61 -3.67 1.02
N SER A 63 4.37 -3.53 2.11
CA SER A 63 3.82 -3.52 3.47
C SER A 63 4.00 -2.12 4.05
N GLY A 64 2.92 -1.56 4.63
CA GLY A 64 2.93 -0.23 5.24
C GLY A 64 3.81 -0.10 6.50
N ASP A 65 4.43 -1.21 6.94
CA ASP A 65 5.36 -1.27 8.06
C ASP A 65 6.74 -0.74 7.63
N ALA A 66 6.80 0.58 7.45
CA ALA A 66 8.05 1.30 7.66
C ALA A 66 8.10 1.59 9.17
N THR A 67 8.77 0.72 9.93
CA THR A 67 9.25 1.09 11.27
C THR A 67 10.07 2.38 11.09
N PRO A 68 9.68 3.51 11.71
CA PRO A 68 10.49 4.72 11.64
C PRO A 68 11.88 4.43 12.23
N PRO A 69 12.98 4.92 11.63
CA PRO A 69 14.36 4.64 12.07
C PRO A 69 14.70 5.16 13.47
N ASP A 70 13.74 5.75 14.19
CA ASP A 70 13.91 6.35 15.53
C ASP A 70 13.53 5.40 16.68
N GLN A 71 13.11 4.15 16.40
CA GLN A 71 12.69 3.19 17.44
C GLN A 71 13.46 1.85 17.40
N ALA A 72 14.80 1.91 17.34
CA ALA A 72 15.65 0.79 17.73
C ALA A 72 16.01 0.91 19.24
N PRO A 73 15.96 -0.18 20.01
CA PRO A 73 16.30 -0.17 21.45
C PRO A 73 17.78 0.11 21.72
#